data_AF-A0AAD9CIP3-F1
#
_entry.id   AF-A0AAD9CIP3-F1
#
_cell.length_a   1.000
_cell.length_b   1.000
_cell.length_c   1.000
_cell.angle_alpha   90.00
_cell.angle_beta   90.00
_cell.angle_gamma   90.00
#
_symmetry.space_group_name_H-M   'P 1'
#
loop_
_entity.id
_entity.type
_entity.pdbx_description
1 polymer ?
#
loop_
_entity_poly.entity_id
_entity_poly.type
_entity_poly.pdbx_seq_one_letter_code
_entity_poly.pdbx_strand_id
1 'polypeptide(L)'
;MTAASNTYDVVVVGGGISGLSAAKLLKANGLTPVVLEARDRVGGRTFTVRNKETKWVDLGGAYIGPTQNRILRLAKEYGIQTYKVNEQESLVHYVNVSLTAI
;
A
#
# COMPACT_ATOMS: atom_id res chain seq x y z
N MET A 1 0.63 26.44 27.50
CA MET A 1 0.05 25.10 27.71
C MET A 1 1.14 24.08 27.46
N THR A 2 1.63 23.39 28.49
CA THR A 2 2.61 22.31 28.33
C THR A 2 1.87 21.06 27.86
N ALA A 3 2.15 20.59 26.64
CA ALA A 3 1.61 19.33 26.17
C ALA A 3 2.08 18.20 27.10
N ALA A 4 1.18 17.27 27.45
CA ALA A 4 1.57 16.07 28.16
C ALA A 4 2.64 15.33 27.34
N SER A 5 3.73 14.92 27.99
CA SER A 5 4.77 14.11 27.37
C SER A 5 4.21 12.71 27.11
N ASN A 6 3.80 12.44 25.87
CA ASN A 6 3.49 11.09 25.46
C ASN A 6 4.80 10.34 25.24
N THR A 7 5.06 9.34 26.10
CA THR A 7 6.21 8.44 25.95
C THR A 7 5.85 7.33 24.96
N TYR A 8 6.69 7.15 23.93
CA TYR A 8 6.55 6.09 22.94
C TYR A 8 7.87 5.32 22.82
N ASP A 9 7.81 4.02 22.60
CA ASP A 9 9.01 3.19 22.43
C ASP A 9 9.63 3.41 21.04
N VAL A 10 8.79 3.65 20.03
CA VAL A 10 9.22 3.83 18.63
C VAL A 10 8.38 4.89 17.92
N VAL A 11 9.03 5.78 17.19
CA VAL A 11 8.37 6.73 16.28
C VAL A 11 8.53 6.24 14.84
N VAL A 12 7.41 6.04 14.14
CA VAL A 12 7.36 5.71 12.71
C VAL A 12 6.92 6.95 11.94
N VAL A 13 7.78 7.45 11.05
CA VAL A 13 7.46 8.60 10.19
C VAL A 13 6.89 8.10 8.86
N GLY A 14 5.59 8.31 8.64
CA GLY A 14 4.85 7.95 7.44
C GLY A 14 3.85 6.81 7.66
N GLY A 15 2.57 7.09 7.40
CA GLY A 15 1.43 6.18 7.45
C GLY A 15 1.14 5.46 6.13
N GLY A 16 2.16 5.19 5.32
CA GLY A 16 2.05 4.30 4.16
C GLY A 16 2.02 2.82 4.56
N ILE A 17 1.79 1.91 3.60
CA ILE A 17 1.77 0.45 3.85
C ILE A 17 2.98 -0.03 4.65
N SER A 18 4.19 0.46 4.32
CA SER A 18 5.43 0.07 5.02
C SER A 18 5.44 0.52 6.49
N GLY A 19 5.14 1.80 6.77
CA GLY A 19 5.13 2.32 8.14
C GLY A 19 4.03 1.72 9.00
N LEU A 20 2.82 1.56 8.44
CA LEU A 20 1.73 0.87 9.13
C LEU A 20 2.05 -0.60 9.42
N SER A 21 2.72 -1.29 8.49
CA SER A 21 3.17 -2.68 8.71
C SER A 21 4.21 -2.76 9.82
N ALA A 22 5.15 -1.81 9.89
CA ALA A 22 6.13 -1.73 10.96
C ALA A 22 5.46 -1.47 12.31
N ALA A 23 4.57 -0.47 12.39
CA ALA A 23 3.83 -0.16 13.62
C ALA A 23 2.97 -1.34 14.09
N LYS A 24 2.29 -2.05 13.17
CA LYS A 24 1.55 -3.28 13.48
C LYS A 24 2.45 -4.35 14.10
N LEU A 25 3.62 -4.58 13.52
CA LEU A 25 4.58 -5.57 14.03
C LEU A 25 5.13 -5.18 15.40
N LEU A 26 5.53 -3.93 15.59
CA LEU A 26 6.05 -3.43 16.86
C LEU A 26 5.01 -3.56 17.97
N LYS A 27 3.76 -3.17 17.69
CA LYS A 27 2.64 -3.31 18.63
C LYS A 27 2.37 -4.76 18.99
N ALA A 28 2.44 -5.67 18.01
CA ALA A 28 2.26 -7.11 18.26
C ALA A 28 3.39 -7.71 19.12
N ASN A 29 4.55 -7.07 19.20
CA ASN A 29 5.67 -7.47 20.06
C ASN A 29 5.72 -6.69 21.39
N GLY A 30 4.61 -6.06 21.79
CA GLY A 30 4.47 -5.43 23.11
C GLY A 30 5.08 -4.02 23.22
N LEU A 31 5.55 -3.43 22.11
CA LEU A 31 6.02 -2.05 22.09
C LEU A 31 4.86 -1.07 21.85
N THR A 32 5.10 0.20 22.19
CA THR A 32 4.17 1.32 22.03
C THR A 32 4.63 2.24 20.88
N PRO A 33 4.32 1.91 19.61
CA PRO A 33 4.68 2.76 18.49
C PRO A 33 3.70 3.94 18.31
N VAL A 34 4.22 5.08 17.85
CA VAL A 34 3.42 6.17 17.29
C VAL A 34 3.73 6.33 15.81
N VAL A 35 2.69 6.57 15.00
CA VAL A 35 2.84 6.85 13.57
C VAL A 35 2.55 8.33 13.33
N LEU A 36 3.52 9.05 12.76
CA LEU A 36 3.37 10.44 12.33
C LEU A 36 3.18 10.48 10.82
N GLU A 37 1.97 10.80 10.35
CA GLU A 37 1.65 10.95 8.93
C GLU A 37 1.46 12.43 8.60
N ALA A 38 2.01 12.86 7.47
CA ALA A 38 1.98 14.25 7.05
C ALA A 38 0.61 14.65 6.46
N ARG A 39 -0.13 13.69 5.91
CA ARG A 39 -1.46 13.90 5.31
C ARG A 39 -2.58 13.67 6.32
N ASP A 40 -3.76 14.11 5.93
CA ASP A 40 -5.05 13.82 6.57
C ASP A 40 -5.53 12.37 6.39
N ARG A 41 -4.76 11.54 5.69
CA ARG A 41 -5.07 10.14 5.40
C ARG A 41 -3.83 9.26 5.44
N VAL A 42 -4.05 7.98 5.73
CA VAL A 42 -3.04 6.93 5.58
C VAL A 42 -2.96 6.42 4.13
N GLY A 43 -2.06 5.46 3.88
CA GLY A 43 -1.89 4.76 2.60
C GLY A 43 -0.73 5.31 1.76
N GLY A 44 -0.44 6.61 1.85
CA GLY A 44 0.63 7.24 1.08
C GLY A 44 0.41 7.10 -0.43
N ARG A 45 1.23 6.26 -1.07
CA ARG A 45 1.16 5.96 -2.51
C ARG A 45 0.02 5.01 -2.91
N THR A 46 -0.71 4.45 -1.95
CA THR A 46 -2.00 3.82 -2.20
C THR A 46 -3.11 4.79 -1.81
N PHE A 47 -4.09 4.97 -2.70
CA PHE A 47 -5.19 5.88 -2.50
C PHE A 47 -6.41 5.47 -3.31
N THR A 48 -7.47 5.07 -2.62
CA THR A 48 -8.75 4.70 -3.24
C THR A 48 -9.71 5.87 -3.09
N VAL A 49 -10.13 6.46 -4.20
CA VAL A 49 -11.21 7.46 -4.23
C VAL A 49 -12.54 6.74 -4.32
N ARG A 50 -13.56 7.25 -3.61
CA ARG A 50 -14.92 6.72 -3.63
C ARG A 50 -15.87 7.84 -3.99
N ASN A 51 -16.67 7.66 -5.03
CA ASN A 51 -17.70 8.59 -5.48
C ASN A 51 -18.85 7.83 -6.17
N LYS A 52 -19.88 8.55 -6.63
CA LYS A 52 -21.07 7.93 -7.23
C LYS A 52 -20.79 7.38 -8.63
N GLU A 53 -19.84 7.98 -9.33
CA GLU A 53 -19.54 7.73 -10.73
C GLU A 53 -18.70 6.46 -10.91
N THR A 54 -17.68 6.26 -10.06
CA THR A 54 -16.75 5.12 -10.15
C THR A 54 -17.01 4.06 -9.09
N LYS A 55 -17.86 4.35 -8.08
CA LYS A 55 -18.04 3.56 -6.84
C LYS A 55 -16.76 3.55 -5.98
N TRP A 56 -15.67 3.07 -6.54
CA TRP A 56 -14.30 3.26 -6.06
C TRP A 56 -13.29 3.15 -7.20
N VAL A 57 -12.16 3.86 -7.09
CA VAL A 57 -11.04 3.76 -8.03
C VAL A 57 -9.71 3.94 -7.29
N ASP A 58 -8.74 3.07 -7.56
CA ASP A 58 -7.38 3.22 -7.05
C ASP A 58 -6.60 4.20 -7.92
N LEU A 59 -6.18 5.33 -7.33
CA LEU A 59 -5.34 6.35 -7.99
C LEU A 59 -3.85 6.14 -7.72
N GLY A 60 -3.49 5.02 -7.10
CA GLY A 60 -2.13 4.68 -6.68
C GLY A 60 -1.82 3.21 -6.91
N GLY A 61 -0.98 2.62 -6.05
CA GLY A 61 -0.70 1.19 -6.13
C GLY A 61 -1.96 0.33 -5.94
N ALA A 62 -2.28 -0.51 -6.92
CA ALA A 62 -3.52 -1.30 -6.98
C ALA A 62 -3.29 -2.81 -7.23
N TYR A 63 -2.29 -3.15 -8.03
CA TYR A 63 -2.08 -4.52 -8.48
C TYR A 63 -1.22 -5.33 -7.51
N ILE A 64 -1.71 -6.52 -7.17
CA ILE A 64 -0.97 -7.56 -6.47
C ILE A 64 -1.12 -8.89 -7.20
N GLY A 65 -0.15 -9.79 -7.05
CA GLY A 65 -0.14 -11.03 -7.84
C GLY A 65 0.68 -12.17 -7.21
N PRO A 66 0.85 -13.29 -7.94
CA PRO A 66 1.68 -14.40 -7.50
C PRO A 66 3.05 -13.95 -7.01
N THR A 67 3.60 -14.65 -6.02
CA THR A 67 4.87 -14.35 -5.32
C THR A 67 4.85 -13.15 -4.36
N GLN A 68 3.85 -12.26 -4.43
CA GLN A 68 3.69 -11.13 -3.50
C GLN A 68 3.00 -11.55 -2.18
N ASN A 69 3.52 -12.60 -1.54
CA ASN A 69 2.85 -13.31 -0.45
C ASN A 69 2.61 -12.45 0.80
N ARG A 70 3.46 -11.45 1.08
CA ARG A 70 3.34 -10.62 2.29
C ARG A 70 2.10 -9.73 2.27
N ILE A 71 1.83 -9.08 1.14
CA ILE A 71 0.64 -8.23 0.99
C ILE A 71 -0.63 -9.07 0.85
N LEU A 72 -0.55 -10.22 0.18
CA LEU A 72 -1.66 -11.19 0.12
C LEU A 72 -2.05 -11.73 1.51
N ARG A 73 -1.05 -12.02 2.37
CA ARG A 73 -1.31 -12.42 3.76
C ARG A 73 -2.02 -11.32 4.55
N LEU A 74 -1.60 -10.06 4.41
CA LEU A 74 -2.26 -8.93 5.07
C LEU A 74 -3.69 -8.73 4.55
N ALA A 75 -3.91 -8.82 3.23
CA ALA A 75 -5.25 -8.75 2.65
C ALA A 75 -6.16 -9.82 3.25
N LYS A 76 -5.68 -11.07 3.35
CA LYS A 76 -6.42 -12.17 3.99
C LYS A 76 -6.71 -11.90 5.47
N GLU A 77 -5.74 -11.39 6.22
CA GLU A 77 -5.90 -11.04 7.64
C GLU A 77 -7.00 -10.00 7.87
N TYR A 78 -7.12 -9.02 6.97
CA TYR A 78 -8.16 -7.98 7.03
C TYR A 78 -9.45 -8.33 6.27
N GLY A 79 -9.60 -9.56 5.77
CA GLY A 79 -10.80 -9.99 5.03
C GLY A 79 -10.99 -9.29 3.68
N ILE A 80 -9.92 -8.74 3.09
CA ILE A 80 -9.94 -8.06 1.79
C ILE A 80 -9.89 -9.11 0.67
N GLN A 81 -10.87 -9.05 -0.24
CA GLN A 81 -10.93 -9.93 -1.40
C GLN A 81 -10.14 -9.36 -2.58
N THR A 82 -9.55 -10.24 -3.39
CA THR A 82 -8.90 -9.89 -4.66
C THR A 82 -9.77 -10.34 -5.82
N TYR A 83 -9.54 -9.74 -6.99
CA TYR A 83 -10.10 -10.19 -8.26
C TYR A 83 -9.00 -10.21 -9.32
N LYS A 84 -9.16 -10.99 -10.37
CA LYS A 84 -8.24 -10.98 -11.51
C LYS A 84 -8.56 -9.80 -12.41
N VAL A 85 -7.54 -9.01 -12.72
CA VAL A 85 -7.62 -7.96 -13.73
C VAL A 85 -7.61 -8.62 -15.11
N ASN A 86 -8.45 -8.13 -16.03
CA ASN A 86 -8.72 -8.60 -17.40
C ASN A 86 -7.95 -9.85 -17.87
N GLU A 87 -8.65 -10.98 -18.06
CA GLU A 87 -8.09 -12.19 -18.69
C GLU A 87 -8.06 -12.12 -20.24
N GLN A 88 -8.71 -11.12 -20.85
CA GLN A 88 -8.71 -10.89 -22.30
C GLN A 88 -8.20 -9.48 -22.62
N GLU A 89 -6.93 -9.38 -22.97
CA GLU A 89 -6.31 -8.13 -23.43
C GLU A 89 -5.79 -8.31 -24.87
N SER A 90 -6.04 -7.32 -25.73
CA SER A 90 -5.32 -7.15 -26.98
C SER A 90 -3.99 -6.45 -26.69
N LEU A 91 -3.03 -7.21 -26.18
CA LEU A 91 -1.70 -6.69 -25.82
C LEU A 91 -0.95 -6.24 -27.08
N VAL A 92 -0.54 -4.97 -27.12
CA VAL A 92 0.45 -4.48 -28.08
C VAL A 92 1.83 -4.61 -27.44
N HIS A 93 2.58 -5.63 -27.83
CA HIS A 93 3.98 -5.77 -27.45
C HIS A 93 4.83 -4.82 -28.31
N TYR A 94 5.32 -3.73 -27.72
CA TYR A 94 6.32 -2.88 -28.35
C TYR A 94 7.71 -3.49 -28.17
N VAL A 95 8.39 -3.80 -29.27
CA VAL A 95 9.78 -4.26 -29.27
C VAL A 95 10.62 -3.21 -29.99
N ASN A 96 11.54 -2.57 -29.27
CA ASN A 96 12.54 -1.69 -29.87
C ASN A 96 13.73 -2.53 -30.33
N VAL A 97 13.75 -2.91 -31.62
CA VAL A 97 14.88 -3.62 -32.22
C VAL A 97 15.77 -2.60 -32.92
N SER A 98 16.98 -2.37 -32.40
CA SER A 98 18.02 -1.70 -33.17
C SER A 98 18.64 -2.70 -34.14
N LEU A 99 18.30 -2.61 -35.42
CA LEU A 99 18.98 -3.35 -36.47
C LEU A 99 20.33 -2.66 -36.74
N THR A 100 21.40 -3.18 -36.15
CA THR A 100 22.75 -2.86 -36.60
C THR A 100 23.03 -3.76 -37.81
N ALA A 101 22.97 -3.17 -39.01
CA ALA A 101 23.36 -3.85 -40.25
C ALA A 101 24.85 -4.22 -40.18
N ILE A 102 25.16 -5.47 -40.55
CA ILE A 102 26.51 -5.96 -40.82
C ILE A 102 26.85 -5.65 -42.28
#